data_AF-A0A2D6FL99-F1
#
_entry.id   AF-A0A2D6FL99-F1
#
_cell.length_a   1.000
_cell.length_b   1.000
_cell.length_c   1.000
_cell.angle_alpha   90.00
_cell.angle_beta   90.00
_cell.angle_gamma   90.00
#
_symmetry.space_group_name_H-M   'P 1'
#
loop_
_entity.id
_entity.type
_entity.pdbx_description
1 polymer ?
#
loop_
_entity_poly.entity_id
_entity_poly.type
_entity_poly.pdbx_seq_one_letter_code
_entity_poly.pdbx_strand_id
1 'polypeptide(L)'
;MENTHHKVTTEWLNANRTAKGAFTRKQVLALGIKWPPTTGWMQSITGELITSEQARAFESGKSEYAEFKPMKYKKILSSIEKLDEKQLKGVRQKIDQLLSKET
;
A
#
# COMPACT_ATOMS: atom_id res chain seq x y z
N MET A 1 -30.01 -1.85 -2.57
CA MET A 1 -28.61 -1.54 -2.90
C MET A 1 -28.38 -2.12 -4.28
N GLU A 2 -28.02 -1.31 -5.28
CA GLU A 2 -27.81 -1.81 -6.64
C GLU A 2 -26.60 -2.74 -6.65
N ASN A 3 -26.83 -4.01 -7.01
CA ASN A 3 -25.77 -4.97 -7.27
C ASN A 3 -25.16 -4.61 -8.63
N THR A 4 -24.29 -3.61 -8.64
CA THR A 4 -23.53 -3.27 -9.83
C THR A 4 -22.49 -4.37 -10.06
N HIS A 5 -22.58 -5.00 -11.22
CA HIS A 5 -21.69 -6.08 -11.63
C HIS A 5 -20.69 -5.54 -12.66
N HIS A 6 -19.43 -5.92 -12.53
CA HIS A 6 -18.35 -5.56 -13.44
C HIS A 6 -17.88 -6.81 -14.17
N LYS A 7 -17.74 -6.70 -15.49
CA LYS A 7 -17.14 -7.77 -16.29
C LYS A 7 -15.63 -7.75 -16.12
N VAL A 8 -15.06 -8.88 -15.71
CA VAL A 8 -13.61 -9.05 -15.63
C VAL A 8 -13.06 -9.16 -17.04
N THR A 9 -12.09 -8.30 -17.38
CA THR A 9 -11.37 -8.38 -18.65
C THR A 9 -9.88 -8.57 -18.43
N THR A 10 -9.19 -9.10 -19.43
CA THR A 10 -7.74 -9.28 -19.39
C THR A 10 -7.00 -7.94 -19.27
N GLU A 11 -7.51 -6.88 -19.90
CA GLU A 11 -6.98 -5.52 -19.81
C GLU A 11 -7.10 -4.99 -18.38
N TRP A 12 -8.26 -5.18 -17.74
CA TRP A 12 -8.47 -4.77 -16.35
C TRP A 12 -7.56 -5.54 -15.40
N LEU A 13 -7.46 -6.87 -15.53
CA LEU A 13 -6.51 -7.68 -14.75
C LEU A 13 -5.07 -7.15 -14.93
N ASN A 14 -4.63 -6.93 -16.17
CA ASN A 14 -3.28 -6.46 -16.45
C ASN A 14 -3.00 -5.05 -15.91
N ALA A 15 -3.95 -4.11 -15.99
CA ALA A 15 -3.85 -2.78 -15.41
C ALA A 15 -3.75 -2.78 -13.88
N ASN A 16 -4.10 -3.90 -13.25
CA ASN A 16 -4.11 -4.09 -11.81
C ASN A 16 -2.91 -4.91 -11.29
N ARG A 17 -1.93 -5.21 -12.13
CA ARG A 17 -0.70 -5.89 -11.71
C ARG A 17 0.16 -4.99 -10.81
N THR A 18 0.89 -5.60 -9.89
CA THR A 18 1.93 -4.91 -9.10
C THR A 18 3.08 -4.44 -9.99
N ALA A 19 3.96 -3.58 -9.49
CA ALA A 19 5.14 -3.09 -10.20
C ALA A 19 6.08 -4.23 -10.70
N LYS A 20 6.03 -5.42 -10.10
CA LYS A 20 6.77 -6.61 -10.53
C LYS A 20 6.00 -7.49 -11.53
N GLY A 21 4.83 -7.05 -11.97
CA GLY A 21 3.98 -7.81 -12.88
C GLY A 21 3.24 -8.99 -12.21
N ALA A 22 3.20 -9.10 -10.89
CA ALA A 22 2.47 -10.15 -10.18
C ALA A 22 1.14 -9.64 -9.58
N PHE A 23 0.26 -10.54 -9.15
CA PHE A 23 -0.92 -10.22 -8.35
C PHE A 23 -0.69 -10.55 -6.87
N THR A 24 -1.22 -9.74 -5.97
CA THR A 24 -1.09 -9.99 -4.53
C THR A 24 -2.11 -11.02 -4.06
N ARG A 25 -1.86 -11.66 -2.91
CA ARG A 25 -2.82 -12.58 -2.28
C ARG A 25 -4.17 -11.93 -2.02
N LYS A 26 -4.20 -10.64 -1.61
CA LYS A 26 -5.44 -9.88 -1.40
C LYS A 26 -6.26 -9.79 -2.69
N GLN A 27 -5.61 -9.49 -3.81
CA GLN A 27 -6.25 -9.42 -5.13
C GLN A 27 -6.86 -10.76 -5.53
N VAL A 28 -6.08 -11.84 -5.46
CA VAL A 28 -6.57 -13.17 -5.86
C VAL A 28 -7.75 -13.62 -4.99
N LEU A 29 -7.67 -13.41 -3.67
CA LEU A 29 -8.76 -13.75 -2.76
C LEU A 29 -10.01 -12.87 -2.95
N ALA A 30 -9.86 -11.60 -3.36
CA ALA A 30 -10.99 -10.72 -3.64
C ALA A 30 -11.86 -11.23 -4.80
N LEU A 31 -11.25 -11.95 -5.75
CA LEU A 31 -11.95 -12.63 -6.84
C LEU A 31 -12.54 -13.99 -6.43
N GLY A 32 -12.45 -14.37 -5.15
CA GLY A 32 -12.91 -15.68 -4.66
C GLY A 32 -11.98 -16.85 -5.04
N ILE A 33 -10.80 -16.57 -5.58
CA ILE A 33 -9.87 -17.60 -6.03
C ILE A 33 -9.04 -18.09 -4.84
N LYS A 34 -8.99 -19.41 -4.65
CA LYS A 34 -8.18 -20.04 -3.61
C LYS A 34 -6.70 -19.74 -3.81
N TRP A 35 -6.00 -19.44 -2.71
CA TRP A 35 -4.55 -19.29 -2.70
C TRP A 35 -3.84 -20.61 -2.36
N PRO A 36 -2.73 -20.99 -3.04
CA PRO A 36 -2.18 -20.33 -4.23
C PRO A 36 -3.07 -20.54 -5.45
N PRO A 37 -3.19 -19.54 -6.34
CA PRO A 37 -3.99 -19.69 -7.54
C PRO A 37 -3.41 -20.77 -8.44
N THR A 38 -4.28 -21.58 -9.03
CA THR A 38 -3.89 -22.59 -10.02
C THR A 38 -3.39 -21.93 -11.30
N THR A 39 -2.52 -22.62 -12.03
CA THR A 39 -2.16 -22.21 -13.38
C THR A 39 -3.44 -22.06 -14.22
N GLY A 40 -3.60 -20.93 -14.89
CA GLY A 40 -4.78 -20.68 -15.73
C GLY A 40 -5.92 -19.90 -15.07
N TRP A 41 -5.79 -19.50 -13.79
CA TRP A 41 -6.88 -18.82 -13.07
C TRP A 41 -7.36 -17.52 -13.73
N MET A 42 -6.46 -16.80 -14.42
CA MET A 42 -6.83 -15.56 -15.10
C MET A 42 -7.78 -15.84 -16.26
N GLN A 43 -7.53 -16.92 -17.00
CA GLN A 43 -8.39 -17.37 -18.08
C GLN A 43 -9.75 -17.83 -17.54
N SER A 44 -9.79 -18.48 -16.37
CA SER A 44 -11.06 -18.96 -15.81
C SER A 44 -11.98 -17.83 -15.36
N ILE A 45 -11.44 -16.72 -14.85
CA ILE A 45 -12.24 -15.60 -14.36
C ILE A 45 -12.48 -14.51 -15.42
N THR A 46 -11.71 -14.50 -16.51
CA THR A 46 -11.92 -13.52 -17.59
C THR A 46 -13.27 -13.77 -18.25
N GLY A 47 -14.09 -12.73 -18.33
CA GLY A 47 -15.45 -12.80 -18.85
C GLY A 47 -16.54 -13.00 -17.80
N GLU A 48 -16.18 -13.34 -16.56
CA GLU A 48 -17.12 -13.42 -15.45
C GLU A 48 -17.55 -12.04 -14.93
N LEU A 49 -18.70 -12.01 -14.27
CA LEU A 49 -19.24 -10.84 -13.60
C LEU A 49 -18.90 -10.90 -12.12
N ILE A 50 -18.16 -9.91 -11.62
CA ILE A 50 -17.85 -9.72 -10.20
C ILE A 50 -18.65 -8.56 -9.64
N THR A 51 -18.87 -8.53 -8.33
CA THR A 51 -19.54 -7.39 -7.69
C THR A 51 -18.61 -6.17 -7.65
N SER A 52 -19.17 -4.97 -7.55
CA SER A 52 -18.38 -3.75 -7.32
C SER A 52 -17.50 -3.83 -6.08
N GLU A 53 -17.94 -4.56 -5.05
CA GLU A 53 -17.13 -4.77 -3.84
C GLU A 53 -15.89 -5.61 -4.15
N GLN A 54 -16.04 -6.70 -4.89
CA GLN A 54 -14.90 -7.53 -5.34
C GLN A 54 -13.95 -6.75 -6.24
N ALA A 55 -14.49 -5.95 -7.17
CA ALA A 55 -13.68 -5.10 -8.06
C ALA A 55 -12.86 -4.08 -7.24
N ARG A 56 -13.49 -3.41 -6.27
CA ARG A 56 -12.83 -2.43 -5.40
C ARG A 56 -11.78 -3.08 -4.48
N ALA A 57 -12.09 -4.26 -3.95
CA ALA A 57 -11.15 -5.05 -3.15
C ALA A 57 -9.93 -5.51 -3.98
N PHE A 58 -10.15 -5.87 -5.25
CA PHE A 58 -9.08 -6.20 -6.19
C PHE A 58 -8.21 -4.99 -6.54
N GLU A 59 -8.81 -3.83 -6.79
CA GLU A 59 -8.09 -2.60 -7.13
C GLU A 59 -7.26 -2.06 -5.96
N SER A 60 -7.82 -2.07 -4.75
CA SER A 60 -7.11 -1.67 -3.51
C SER A 60 -5.98 -2.64 -3.13
N GLY A 61 -6.02 -3.86 -3.66
CA GLY A 61 -4.94 -4.84 -3.54
C GLY A 61 -3.65 -4.45 -4.29
N LYS A 62 -3.68 -3.41 -5.15
CA LYS A 62 -2.50 -2.72 -5.71
C LYS A 62 -1.76 -1.96 -4.60
N SER A 63 -1.24 -2.71 -3.63
CA SER A 63 -0.34 -2.22 -2.60
C SER A 63 -0.76 -0.91 -1.88
N GLU A 64 -1.41 -1.08 -0.75
CA GLU A 64 -1.15 -0.26 0.45
C GLU A 64 0.38 -0.16 0.77
N TYR A 65 1.18 -1.11 0.26
CA TYR A 65 2.64 -1.20 0.36
C TYR A 65 3.47 -0.36 -0.62
N ALA A 66 2.87 0.33 -1.61
CA ALA A 66 3.61 1.27 -2.46
C ALA A 66 3.72 2.64 -1.80
N GLU A 67 2.68 3.06 -1.09
CA GLU A 67 2.64 4.38 -0.43
C GLU A 67 3.08 4.33 1.04
N PHE A 68 2.99 3.18 1.71
CA PHE A 68 3.47 3.03 3.09
C PHE A 68 4.67 2.07 3.20
N LYS A 69 5.89 2.61 3.05
CA LYS A 69 7.13 1.94 3.45
C LYS A 69 7.67 2.48 4.79
N PRO A 70 7.19 2.10 5.99
CA PRO A 70 7.87 2.46 7.23
C PRO A 70 9.03 1.48 7.51
N MET A 71 9.81 1.11 6.49
CA MET A 71 10.88 0.10 6.64
C MET A 71 12.29 0.68 6.54
N LYS A 72 12.45 1.92 6.07
CA LYS A 72 13.73 2.65 6.13
C LYS A 72 13.88 3.55 7.37
N TYR A 73 12.76 3.95 7.98
CA TYR A 73 12.75 4.93 9.08
C TYR A 73 12.30 4.35 10.42
N LYS A 74 12.09 3.03 10.54
CA LYS A 74 11.71 2.40 11.82
C LYS A 74 12.65 2.80 12.98
N LYS A 75 13.96 2.89 12.70
CA LYS A 75 14.95 3.41 13.65
C LYS A 75 14.72 4.88 13.97
N ILE A 76 14.54 5.72 12.94
CA ILE A 76 14.32 7.17 13.08
C ILE A 76 13.03 7.46 13.87
N LEU A 77 11.93 6.77 13.57
CA LEU A 77 10.66 6.89 14.29
C LEU A 77 10.82 6.48 15.76
N SER A 78 11.48 5.35 16.03
CA SER A 78 11.76 4.94 17.41
C SER A 78 12.68 5.90 18.15
N SER A 79 13.54 6.63 17.44
CA SER A 79 14.39 7.67 18.01
C SER A 79 13.58 8.94 18.27
N ILE A 80 12.67 9.33 17.38
CA ILE A 80 11.77 10.48 17.55
C ILE A 80 10.81 10.27 18.73
N GLU A 81 10.22 9.08 18.86
CA GLU A 81 9.34 8.72 20.00
C GLU A 81 10.08 8.74 21.35
N LYS A 82 11.40 8.55 21.33
CA LYS A 82 12.26 8.59 22.52
C LYS A 82 12.88 9.96 22.78
N LEU A 83 12.61 10.97 21.94
CA LEU A 83 13.06 12.33 22.21
C LEU A 83 12.23 12.92 23.35
N ASP A 84 12.88 13.20 24.47
CA ASP A 84 12.28 13.92 25.59
C ASP A 84 12.40 15.44 25.43
N GLU A 85 11.62 16.19 26.21
CA GLU A 85 11.63 17.66 26.20
C GLU A 85 13.01 18.25 26.52
N LYS A 86 13.85 17.53 27.27
CA LYS A 86 15.19 17.97 27.66
C LYS A 86 16.15 17.93 26.47
N GLN A 87 16.09 16.88 25.65
CA GLN A 87 16.87 16.78 24.42
C GLN A 87 16.45 17.86 23.41
N LEU A 88 15.14 18.11 23.26
CA LEU A 88 14.63 19.16 22.37
C LEU A 88 15.06 20.57 22.81
N LYS A 89 15.04 20.83 24.12
CA LYS A 89 15.51 22.11 24.68
C LYS A 89 16.99 22.35 24.42
N GLY A 90 17.83 21.30 24.51
CA GLY A 90 19.25 21.39 24.23
C GLY A 90 19.55 21.74 22.76
N VAL A 91 18.80 21.15 21.82
CA VAL A 91 18.92 21.47 20.39
C VAL A 91 18.51 22.93 20.13
N ARG A 92 17.42 23.39 20.73
CA ARG A 92 16.95 24.77 20.57
C ARG A 92 17.97 25.79 21.07
N GLN A 93 18.53 25.56 22.26
CA GLN A 93 19.60 26.42 22.79
C GLN A 93 20.82 26.47 21.88
N LYS A 94 21.17 25.36 21.22
CA LYS A 94 22.27 25.29 20.27
C LYS A 94 22.00 26.09 19.00
N ILE A 95 20.77 26.02 18.48
CA ILE A 95 20.34 26.81 17.31
C ILE A 95 20.40 28.30 17.62
N ASP A 96 19.84 28.72 18.76
CA ASP A 96 19.85 30.11 19.19
C ASP A 96 21.29 30.64 19.35
N GLN A 97 22.21 29.83 19.87
CA GLN A 97 23.63 30.17 19.96
C GLN A 97 24.33 30.33 18.60
N LEU A 98 23.91 29.58 17.58
CA LEU A 98 24.50 29.67 16.24
C LEU A 98 23.97 30.89 15.50
N LEU A 99 22.66 31.17 15.60
CA LEU A 99 22.04 32.35 15.00
C LEU A 99 22.59 33.65 15.60
N SER A 100 22.87 33.68 16.91
CA SER A 100 23.49 34.83 17.57
C SER A 100 24.99 35.02 17.28
N LYS A 101 25.64 34.07 16.60
CA LYS A 101 27.07 34.18 16.19
C LYS A 101 27.23 34.63 14.75
N GLU A 102 26.15 34.62 13.97
CA GLU A 102 26.10 35.12 12.58
C GLU A 102 25.68 36.61 12.52
N THR A 103 25.50 37.27 13.68
CA THR A 103 25.29 38.72 13.82
C THR A 103 26.51 39.36 14.47
#